data_AF-A0A966QBT3-F1
#
_entry.id   AF-A0A966QBT3-F1
#
_cell.length_a   1.000
_cell.length_b   1.000
_cell.length_c   1.000
_cell.angle_alpha   90.00
_cell.angle_beta   90.00
_cell.angle_gamma   90.00
#
_symmetry.space_group_name_H-M   'P 1'
#
loop_
_entity.id
_entity.type
_entity.pdbx_description
1 polymer ?
#
loop_
_entity_poly.entity_id
_entity_poly.type
_entity_poly.pdbx_seq_one_letter_code
_entity_poly.pdbx_strand_id
1 'polypeptide(L)'
;MLLFLLMLVSLLALVTAVLWRQLRRPQGPRRSCANDGSAIAALNRAQRQRQRRPAAPALPPVPWALPRTALEERQWLRQLKLLSQGSLADRLEAMERCGRWGDRRCLPLLRRGLRDAHGAVVAQAALGLERFRGEPQGGWPGAAQAGKAALPRNVARMR
;
A
#
# COMPACT_ATOMS: atom_id res chain seq x y z
N MET A 1 -2.58 -65.86 33.04
CA MET A 1 -3.18 -64.57 33.47
C MET A 1 -2.17 -63.62 34.12
N LEU A 2 -1.31 -64.09 35.04
CA LEU A 2 -0.32 -63.24 35.72
C LEU A 2 0.64 -62.50 34.75
N LEU A 3 1.19 -63.19 33.76
CA LEU A 3 2.09 -62.60 32.75
C LEU A 3 1.41 -61.50 31.91
N PHE A 4 0.13 -61.69 31.57
CA PHE A 4 -0.64 -60.71 30.80
C PHE A 4 -0.91 -59.44 31.63
N LEU A 5 -1.21 -59.61 32.93
CA LEU A 5 -1.39 -58.50 33.86
C LEU A 5 -0.09 -57.69 34.02
N LEU A 6 1.07 -58.36 34.13
CA LEU A 6 2.38 -57.71 34.23
C LEU A 6 2.75 -56.93 32.96
N MET A 7 2.47 -57.49 31.78
CA MET A 7 2.68 -56.80 30.50
C MET A 7 1.83 -55.53 30.38
N LEU A 8 0.56 -55.59 30.81
CA LEU A 8 -0.36 -54.46 30.74
C LEU A 8 0.05 -53.33 31.69
N VAL A 9 0.48 -53.67 32.91
CA VAL A 9 0.98 -52.69 33.89
C VAL A 9 2.27 -52.01 33.39
N SER A 10 3.19 -52.79 32.81
CA SER A 10 4.43 -52.25 32.23
C SER A 10 4.16 -51.29 31.07
N LEU A 11 3.22 -51.64 30.19
CA LEU A 11 2.80 -50.79 29.08
C LEU A 11 2.22 -49.46 29.58
N LEU A 12 1.35 -49.50 30.59
CA LEU A 12 0.76 -48.28 31.18
C LEU A 12 1.84 -47.38 31.81
N ALA A 13 2.80 -47.96 32.51
CA ALA A 13 3.92 -47.23 33.11
C ALA A 13 4.80 -46.56 32.04
N LEU A 14 5.04 -47.24 30.91
CA LEU A 14 5.81 -46.68 29.80
C LEU A 14 5.07 -45.49 29.15
N VAL A 15 3.77 -45.64 28.87
CA VAL A 15 2.95 -44.58 28.26
C VAL A 15 2.89 -43.36 29.15
N THR A 16 2.66 -43.54 30.46
CA THR A 16 2.62 -42.44 31.43
C THR A 16 3.97 -41.74 31.55
N ALA A 17 5.10 -42.47 31.55
CA ALA A 17 6.44 -41.87 31.57
C ALA A 17 6.73 -41.05 30.30
N VAL A 18 6.33 -41.55 29.12
CA VAL A 18 6.49 -40.83 27.84
C VAL A 18 5.64 -39.56 27.82
N LEU A 19 4.38 -39.64 28.24
CA LEU A 19 3.50 -38.47 28.32
C LEU A 19 4.06 -37.44 29.30
N TRP A 20 4.49 -37.86 30.49
CA TRP A 20 5.08 -36.98 31.49
C TRP A 20 6.35 -36.29 30.97
N ARG A 21 7.21 -37.00 30.25
CA ARG A 21 8.40 -36.43 29.61
C ARG A 21 8.04 -35.40 28.53
N GLN A 22 6.96 -35.61 27.77
CA GLN A 22 6.50 -34.66 26.76
C GLN A 22 5.88 -33.41 27.39
N LEU A 23 5.06 -33.56 28.44
CA LEU A 23 4.47 -32.43 29.16
C LEU A 23 5.51 -31.63 29.96
N ARG A 24 6.57 -32.29 30.45
CA ARG A 24 7.69 -31.63 31.13
C ARG A 24 8.76 -31.11 30.20
N ARG A 25 8.61 -31.21 28.88
CA ARG A 25 9.48 -30.45 27.97
C ARG A 25 9.25 -28.98 28.28
N PRO A 26 10.26 -28.26 28.80
CA PRO A 26 10.13 -26.82 28.96
C PRO A 26 9.85 -26.28 27.56
N GLN A 27 8.69 -25.65 27.38
CA GLN A 27 8.52 -24.75 26.24
C GLN A 27 9.64 -23.73 26.41
N GLY A 28 10.70 -23.87 25.61
CA GLY A 28 11.87 -23.00 25.68
C GLY A 28 11.42 -21.54 25.70
N PRO A 29 12.21 -20.63 26.29
CA PRO A 29 11.77 -19.27 26.57
C PRO A 29 11.12 -18.69 25.33
N ARG A 30 9.80 -18.47 25.42
CA ARG A 30 9.06 -17.71 24.42
C ARG A 30 9.88 -16.44 24.24
N ARG A 31 10.28 -16.16 22.99
CA ARG A 31 11.04 -14.98 22.60
C ARG A 31 10.21 -13.75 22.96
N SER A 32 10.34 -13.33 24.21
CA SER A 32 9.62 -12.22 24.83
C SER A 32 10.61 -11.13 25.25
N CYS A 33 11.77 -11.06 24.59
CA CYS A 33 12.59 -9.86 24.59
C CYS A 33 12.14 -8.99 23.42
N ALA A 34 11.49 -7.89 23.78
CA ALA A 34 11.28 -6.67 23.01
C ALA A 34 11.18 -6.82 21.49
N ASN A 35 9.97 -6.59 20.97
CA ASN A 35 9.78 -6.22 19.57
C ASN A 35 10.44 -4.84 19.37
N ASP A 36 11.76 -4.81 19.16
CA ASP A 36 12.54 -3.58 19.03
C ASP A 36 11.98 -2.76 17.87
N GLY A 37 11.21 -1.72 18.18
CA GLY A 37 10.60 -0.86 17.18
C GLY A 37 11.65 -0.22 16.25
N SER A 38 12.89 -0.08 16.72
CA SER A 38 14.05 0.34 15.93
C SER A 38 14.44 -0.68 14.87
N ALA A 39 14.40 -1.98 15.18
CA ALA A 39 14.70 -3.07 14.24
C ALA A 39 13.62 -3.18 13.15
N ILE A 40 12.35 -3.05 13.52
CA ILE A 40 11.24 -2.99 12.55
C ILE A 40 11.36 -1.73 11.67
N ALA A 41 11.69 -0.59 12.27
CA ALA A 41 11.88 0.65 11.52
C ALA A 41 13.09 0.59 10.58
N ALA A 42 14.18 -0.10 10.97
CA ALA A 42 15.33 -0.35 10.12
C ALA A 42 14.97 -1.27 8.94
N LEU A 43 14.24 -2.37 9.20
CA LEU A 43 13.74 -3.27 8.15
C LEU A 43 12.83 -2.54 7.17
N ASN A 44 11.87 -1.74 7.66
CA ASN A 44 10.97 -0.95 6.82
C ASN A 44 11.71 0.12 6.01
N ARG A 45 12.81 0.70 6.53
CA ARG A 45 13.67 1.61 5.77
C ARG A 45 14.41 0.86 4.66
N ALA A 46 15.00 -0.30 4.96
CA ALA A 46 15.69 -1.13 3.98
C ALA A 46 14.74 -1.63 2.87
N GLN A 47 13.53 -2.07 3.23
CA GLN A 47 12.51 -2.48 2.26
C GLN A 47 12.07 -1.30 1.37
N ARG A 48 11.83 -0.12 1.94
CA ARG A 48 11.50 1.09 1.15
C ARG A 48 12.62 1.52 0.22
N GLN A 49 13.88 1.37 0.63
CA GLN A 49 15.02 1.64 -0.26
C GLN A 49 15.07 0.68 -1.44
N ARG A 50 14.77 -0.61 -1.24
CA ARG A 50 14.69 -1.60 -2.34
C ARG A 50 13.50 -1.34 -3.27
N GLN A 51 12.40 -0.80 -2.75
CA GLN A 51 11.19 -0.48 -3.52
C GLN A 51 11.22 0.92 -4.17
N ARG A 52 12.24 1.73 -3.92
CA ARG A 52 12.37 3.04 -4.58
C ARG A 52 12.61 2.80 -6.06
N ARG A 53 11.57 3.02 -6.85
CA ARG A 53 11.68 3.10 -8.31
C ARG A 53 12.50 4.36 -8.65
N PRO A 54 13.43 4.30 -9.62
CA PRO A 54 14.11 5.50 -10.11
C PRO A 54 13.10 6.55 -10.55
N ALA A 55 13.43 7.83 -10.32
CA ALA A 55 12.61 8.93 -10.76
C ALA A 55 12.37 8.81 -12.27
N ALA A 56 11.11 8.84 -12.69
CA ALA A 56 10.78 8.79 -14.11
C ALA A 56 11.43 9.99 -14.82
N PRO A 57 11.94 9.81 -16.06
CA PRO A 57 12.47 10.91 -16.85
C PRO A 57 11.41 12.01 -17.01
N ALA A 58 11.86 13.27 -17.03
CA ALA A 58 10.97 14.40 -17.23
C ALA A 58 10.20 14.25 -18.55
N LEU A 59 8.87 14.38 -18.48
CA LEU A 59 8.02 14.31 -19.67
C LEU A 59 8.29 15.51 -20.58
N PRO A 60 8.22 15.34 -21.91
CA PRO A 60 8.40 16.46 -22.85
C PRO A 60 7.34 17.54 -22.61
N PRO A 61 7.64 18.82 -22.88
CA PRO A 61 6.67 19.90 -22.70
C PRO A 61 5.42 19.68 -23.56
N VAL A 62 4.25 20.10 -23.06
CA VAL A 62 2.97 20.08 -23.81
C VAL A 62 2.70 21.45 -24.42
N PRO A 63 1.98 21.50 -25.57
CA PRO A 63 1.61 22.76 -26.22
C PRO A 63 0.51 23.54 -25.47
N TRP A 64 -0.10 22.97 -24.44
CA TRP A 64 -1.18 23.59 -23.66
C TRP A 64 -0.72 23.92 -22.24
N ALA A 65 -1.24 25.04 -21.71
CA ALA A 65 -0.93 25.51 -20.37
C ALA A 65 -1.81 24.81 -19.31
N LEU A 66 -1.22 24.53 -18.14
CA LEU A 66 -1.96 24.02 -16.98
C LEU A 66 -2.82 25.14 -16.36
N PRO A 67 -4.04 24.82 -15.87
CA PRO A 67 -4.88 25.80 -15.20
C PRO A 67 -4.21 26.28 -13.90
N ARG A 68 -4.29 27.59 -13.64
CA ARG A 68 -3.67 28.24 -12.46
C ARG A 68 -4.69 28.81 -11.48
N THR A 69 -5.90 29.11 -11.96
CA THR A 69 -6.97 29.67 -11.13
C THR A 69 -8.10 28.66 -10.90
N ALA A 70 -8.81 28.79 -9.78
CA ALA A 70 -9.93 27.88 -9.47
C ALA A 70 -11.04 27.89 -10.57
N LEU A 71 -11.22 29.00 -11.29
CA LEU A 71 -12.13 29.09 -12.42
C LEU A 71 -11.62 28.27 -13.61
N GLU A 72 -10.35 28.45 -13.98
CA GLU A 72 -9.70 27.68 -15.05
C GLU A 72 -9.73 26.19 -14.75
N GLU A 73 -9.44 25.77 -13.52
CA GLU A 73 -9.48 24.37 -13.13
C GLU A 73 -10.88 23.74 -13.31
N ARG A 74 -11.93 24.49 -12.98
CA ARG A 74 -13.32 24.04 -13.19
C ARG A 74 -13.65 23.92 -14.68
N GLN A 75 -13.22 24.88 -15.49
CA GLN A 75 -13.38 24.83 -16.94
C GLN A 75 -12.59 23.67 -17.55
N TRP A 76 -11.36 23.48 -17.10
CA TRP A 76 -10.47 22.39 -17.48
C TRP A 76 -11.11 21.03 -17.20
N LEU A 77 -11.63 20.81 -15.98
CA LEU A 77 -12.34 19.57 -15.64
C LEU A 77 -13.57 19.33 -16.52
N ARG A 78 -14.32 20.37 -16.87
CA ARG A 78 -15.46 20.24 -17.78
C ARG A 78 -15.01 19.81 -19.18
N GLN A 79 -13.96 20.43 -19.70
CA GLN A 79 -13.38 20.07 -21.00
C GLN A 79 -12.88 18.62 -21.00
N LEU A 80 -12.15 18.19 -19.97
CA LEU A 80 -11.66 16.81 -19.85
C LEU A 80 -12.81 15.80 -19.79
N LYS A 81 -13.90 16.11 -19.09
CA LYS A 81 -15.10 15.27 -19.05
C LYS A 81 -15.73 15.11 -20.42
N LEU A 82 -15.80 16.17 -21.22
CA LEU A 82 -16.31 16.13 -22.59
C LEU A 82 -15.42 15.27 -23.49
N LEU A 83 -14.10 15.53 -23.49
CA LEU A 83 -13.13 14.75 -24.26
C LEU A 83 -13.18 13.25 -23.91
N SER A 84 -13.33 12.91 -22.63
CA SER A 84 -13.43 11.52 -22.16
C SER A 84 -14.64 10.74 -22.69
N GLN A 85 -15.60 11.42 -23.33
CA GLN A 85 -16.80 10.82 -23.91
C GLN A 85 -16.79 10.85 -25.44
N GLY A 86 -15.78 11.46 -26.06
CA GLY A 86 -15.68 11.63 -27.50
C GLY A 86 -15.07 10.42 -28.21
N SER A 87 -14.44 10.72 -29.34
CA SER A 87 -13.72 9.77 -30.19
C SER A 87 -12.56 9.10 -29.46
N LEU A 88 -11.98 8.05 -30.04
CA LEU A 88 -10.77 7.42 -29.49
C LEU A 88 -9.65 8.45 -29.23
N ALA A 89 -9.46 9.39 -30.16
CA ALA A 89 -8.46 10.45 -30.04
C ALA A 89 -8.76 11.37 -28.85
N ASP A 90 -10.03 11.81 -28.71
CA ASP A 90 -10.45 12.68 -27.60
C ASP A 90 -10.24 11.99 -26.24
N ARG A 91 -10.55 10.69 -26.15
CA ARG A 91 -10.39 9.95 -24.89
C ARG A 91 -8.92 9.75 -24.53
N LEU A 92 -8.06 9.47 -25.51
CA LEU A 92 -6.61 9.42 -25.31
C LEU A 92 -6.06 10.76 -24.82
N GLU A 93 -6.47 11.83 -25.48
CA GLU A 93 -6.08 13.19 -25.10
C GLU A 93 -6.56 13.53 -23.68
N ALA A 94 -7.80 13.17 -23.32
CA ALA A 94 -8.32 13.37 -21.96
C ALA A 94 -7.45 12.66 -20.91
N MET A 95 -7.04 11.41 -21.16
CA MET A 95 -6.20 10.65 -20.23
C MET A 95 -4.79 11.24 -20.10
N GLU A 96 -4.18 11.66 -21.23
CA GLU A 96 -2.88 12.33 -21.20
C GLU A 96 -2.94 13.63 -20.41
N ARG A 97 -3.91 14.49 -20.71
CA ARG A 97 -4.10 15.78 -20.03
C ARG A 97 -4.37 15.60 -18.53
N CYS A 98 -5.15 14.57 -18.15
CA CYS A 98 -5.35 14.20 -16.75
C CYS A 98 -4.03 13.82 -16.04
N GLY A 99 -3.22 12.95 -16.64
CA GLY A 99 -1.94 12.52 -16.08
C GLY A 99 -0.94 13.66 -15.96
N ARG A 100 -0.88 14.54 -16.97
CA ARG A 100 -0.01 15.72 -16.99
C ARG A 100 -0.44 16.81 -16.03
N TRP A 101 -1.74 16.96 -15.76
CA TRP A 101 -2.21 17.87 -14.73
C TRP A 101 -1.94 17.33 -13.33
N GLY A 102 -2.19 16.04 -13.09
CA GLY A 102 -1.88 15.40 -11.80
C GLY A 102 -2.77 15.84 -10.64
N ASP A 103 -3.87 16.54 -10.92
CA ASP A 103 -4.85 16.92 -9.90
C ASP A 103 -5.75 15.74 -9.50
N ARG A 104 -6.07 15.63 -8.21
CA ARG A 104 -6.91 14.54 -7.67
C ARG A 104 -8.30 14.45 -8.27
N ARG A 105 -8.86 15.58 -8.72
CA ARG A 105 -10.17 15.63 -9.37
C ARG A 105 -10.18 14.87 -10.70
N CYS A 106 -9.02 14.54 -11.26
CA CYS A 106 -8.88 13.66 -12.43
C CYS A 106 -8.95 12.17 -12.11
N LEU A 107 -8.81 11.75 -10.83
CA LEU A 107 -8.82 10.33 -10.46
C LEU A 107 -10.08 9.57 -10.93
N PRO A 108 -11.31 10.12 -10.83
CA PRO A 108 -12.49 9.43 -11.34
C PRO A 108 -12.43 9.21 -12.87
N LEU A 109 -11.89 10.17 -13.62
CA LEU A 109 -11.73 10.05 -15.08
C LEU A 109 -10.68 9.00 -15.45
N LEU A 110 -9.52 9.01 -14.79
CA LEU A 110 -8.48 8.01 -15.02
C LEU A 110 -8.96 6.60 -14.66
N ARG A 111 -9.67 6.43 -13.53
CA ARG A 111 -10.25 5.14 -13.13
C ARG A 111 -11.32 4.66 -14.11
N ARG A 112 -12.08 5.56 -14.72
CA ARG A 112 -13.01 5.23 -15.80
C ARG A 112 -12.24 4.76 -17.05
N GLY A 113 -11.14 5.43 -17.42
CA GLY A 113 -10.31 5.07 -18.57
C GLY A 113 -9.71 3.65 -18.48
N LEU A 114 -9.47 3.13 -17.27
CA LEU A 114 -9.07 1.72 -17.07
C LEU A 114 -10.13 0.70 -17.50
N ARG A 115 -11.37 1.14 -17.73
CA ARG A 115 -12.50 0.32 -18.18
C ARG A 115 -12.93 0.67 -19.60
N ASP A 116 -12.09 1.39 -20.35
CA ASP A 116 -12.39 1.75 -21.74
C ASP A 116 -12.36 0.50 -22.64
N ALA A 117 -13.15 0.52 -23.71
CA ALA A 117 -13.19 -0.57 -24.69
C ALA A 117 -11.86 -0.71 -25.45
N HIS A 118 -11.10 0.37 -25.62
CA HIS A 118 -9.85 0.36 -26.36
C HIS A 118 -8.63 0.31 -25.43
N GLY A 119 -7.75 -0.68 -25.67
CA GLY A 119 -6.56 -0.90 -24.85
C GLY A 119 -5.58 0.29 -24.80
N ALA A 120 -5.52 1.12 -25.85
CA ALA A 120 -4.68 2.31 -25.85
C ALA A 120 -5.11 3.33 -24.78
N VAL A 121 -6.42 3.52 -24.60
CA VAL A 121 -6.96 4.42 -23.56
C VAL A 121 -6.68 3.84 -22.16
N VAL A 122 -6.83 2.53 -21.99
CA VAL A 122 -6.51 1.83 -20.75
C VAL A 122 -5.03 2.01 -20.39
N ALA A 123 -4.12 1.83 -21.34
CA ALA A 123 -2.69 2.01 -21.14
C ALA A 123 -2.37 3.47 -20.74
N GLN A 124 -2.95 4.45 -21.45
CA GLN A 124 -2.75 5.86 -21.14
C GLN A 124 -3.30 6.25 -19.76
N ALA A 125 -4.46 5.71 -19.38
CA ALA A 125 -5.04 5.91 -18.06
C ALA A 125 -4.16 5.32 -16.95
N ALA A 126 -3.59 4.13 -17.17
CA ALA A 126 -2.65 3.50 -16.25
C ALA A 126 -1.38 4.35 -16.08
N LEU A 127 -0.82 4.87 -17.17
CA LEU A 127 0.31 5.80 -17.12
C LEU A 127 -0.03 7.07 -16.33
N GLY A 128 -1.20 7.65 -16.54
CA GLY A 128 -1.67 8.81 -15.77
C GLY A 128 -1.81 8.53 -14.27
N LEU A 129 -2.20 7.30 -13.90
CA LEU A 129 -2.31 6.89 -12.50
C LEU A 129 -0.96 6.69 -11.80
N GLU A 130 0.14 6.46 -12.53
CA GLU A 130 1.47 6.37 -11.92
C GLU A 130 1.83 7.62 -11.11
N ARG A 131 1.33 8.79 -11.52
CA ARG A 131 1.57 10.06 -10.81
C ARG A 131 0.94 10.11 -9.41
N PHE A 132 -0.04 9.26 -9.15
CA PHE A 132 -0.73 9.15 -7.86
C PHE A 132 -0.24 7.95 -7.04
N ARG A 133 0.74 7.18 -7.52
CA ARG A 133 1.35 6.06 -6.78
C ARG A 133 2.34 6.55 -5.73
N GLY A 134 2.40 5.86 -4.59
CA GLY A 134 3.39 6.12 -3.54
C GLY A 134 3.11 7.36 -2.67
N GLU A 135 2.04 8.09 -2.93
CA GLU A 135 1.65 9.28 -2.19
C GLU A 135 0.55 8.98 -1.16
N PRO A 136 0.82 9.09 0.16
CA PRO A 136 -0.12 9.66 1.12
C PRO A 136 -0.04 11.20 1.15
N GLN A 137 0.56 11.82 0.13
CA GLN A 137 0.88 13.26 0.08
C GLN A 137 -0.12 14.08 -0.76
N GLY A 138 -1.15 13.45 -1.30
CA GLY A 138 -2.38 14.18 -1.47
C GLY A 138 -3.02 14.32 -0.10
N GLY A 139 -2.74 15.45 0.52
CA GLY A 139 -3.36 15.81 1.77
C GLY A 139 -4.89 15.73 1.66
N TRP A 140 -5.50 15.26 2.73
CA TRP A 140 -6.49 16.13 3.36
C TRP A 140 -5.88 17.55 3.37
N PRO A 141 -6.57 18.63 2.97
CA PRO A 141 -6.04 19.97 3.24
C PRO A 141 -5.75 20.06 4.75
N GLY A 142 -4.46 19.92 5.13
CA GLY A 142 -4.03 19.67 6.52
C GLY A 142 -2.90 18.63 6.72
N ALA A 143 -2.69 17.65 5.82
CA ALA A 143 -1.70 16.59 6.07
C ALA A 143 -0.23 17.01 5.86
N ALA A 144 0.04 17.94 4.94
CA ALA A 144 1.38 18.51 4.77
C ALA A 144 1.78 19.43 5.93
N GLN A 145 0.80 19.95 6.69
CA GLN A 145 1.01 20.72 7.92
C GLN A 145 1.03 19.84 9.18
N ALA A 146 0.57 18.59 9.10
CA ALA A 146 0.61 17.66 10.21
C ALA A 146 2.04 17.12 10.37
N GLY A 147 2.94 17.98 10.89
CA GLY A 147 4.20 17.55 11.46
C GLY A 147 3.96 16.32 12.33
N LYS A 148 4.81 15.30 12.18
CA LYS A 148 4.81 14.01 12.91
C LYS A 148 3.65 13.92 13.89
N ALA A 149 2.52 13.35 13.46
CA ALA A 149 1.37 13.15 14.33
C ALA A 149 1.90 12.62 15.68
N ALA A 150 1.86 13.47 16.70
CA ALA A 150 2.46 13.15 17.98
C ALA A 150 1.77 11.89 18.46
N LEU A 151 2.55 10.87 18.80
CA LEU A 151 1.96 9.64 19.30
C LEU A 151 1.06 10.01 20.48
N PRO A 152 -0.08 9.31 20.65
CA PRO A 152 -0.96 9.53 21.78
C PRO A 152 -0.12 9.59 23.06
N ARG A 153 -0.39 10.57 23.92
CA ARG A 153 0.47 10.99 25.06
C ARG A 153 0.93 9.82 25.94
N ASN A 154 0.13 8.76 26.05
CA ASN A 154 0.45 7.54 26.79
C ASN A 154 1.60 6.73 26.17
N VAL A 155 1.73 6.71 24.85
CA VAL A 155 2.77 5.98 24.12
C VAL A 155 4.12 6.73 24.17
N ALA A 156 4.09 8.06 24.26
CA ALA A 156 5.31 8.87 24.39
C ALA A 156 5.99 8.72 25.77
N ARG A 157 5.23 8.35 26.80
CA ARG A 157 5.74 8.15 28.18
C ARG A 157 6.33 6.77 28.46
N MET A 158 6.16 5.81 27.54
CA MET A 158 6.65 4.43 27.68
C MET A 158 8.04 4.20 27.07
N ARG A 159 8.79 5.25 26.72
CA ARG A 159 10.14 5.17 26.15
C ARG A 159 11.21 5.35 27.21
#